data_AF-A0A0Q7V3N5-F1
#
_entry.id   AF-A0A0Q7V3N5-F1
#
_cell.length_a   1.000
_cell.length_b   1.000
_cell.length_c   1.000
_cell.angle_alpha   90.00
_cell.angle_beta   90.00
_cell.angle_gamma   90.00
#
_symmetry.space_group_name_H-M   'P 1'
#
loop_
_entity.id
_entity.type
_entity.pdbx_description
1 polymer ?
#
loop_
_entity_poly.entity_id
_entity_poly.type
_entity_poly.pdbx_seq_one_letter_code
_entity_poly.pdbx_strand_id
1 'polypeptide(L)'
;MLDKVTATPEALEFLNEIIADHGPVLFHQSGGCCDGSSPMCYPRNDYIVGERDVLLGRIGETPVYISESQYEAWKHTDLILDVVPGRGGMFSLDNGREKRFLTRSVICALPGK
;
A
#
# COMPACT_ATOMS: atom_id res chain seq x y z
N MET A 1 5.89 17.81 2.33
CA MET A 1 5.41 16.71 3.17
C MET A 1 4.73 15.72 2.23
N LEU A 2 5.32 14.54 2.06
CA LEU A 2 4.77 13.48 1.20
C LEU A 2 3.77 12.67 2.04
N ASP A 3 2.58 13.25 2.20
CA ASP A 3 1.42 12.64 2.89
C ASP A 3 0.41 12.15 1.83
N LYS A 4 0.90 11.43 0.82
CA LYS A 4 0.10 10.94 -0.31
C LYS A 4 -0.60 9.61 -0.03
N VAL A 5 -0.54 9.12 1.20
CA VAL A 5 -1.06 7.81 1.58
C VAL A 5 -1.89 7.93 2.85
N THR A 6 -3.11 7.44 2.77
CA THR A 6 -4.02 7.28 3.92
C THR A 6 -4.53 5.85 3.96
N ALA A 7 -5.24 5.47 5.02
CA ALA A 7 -5.85 4.16 5.17
C ALA A 7 -7.28 4.29 5.70
N THR A 8 -8.16 3.38 5.27
CA THR A 8 -9.49 3.24 5.88
C THR A 8 -9.38 2.71 7.31
N PRO A 9 -10.37 2.96 8.18
CA PRO A 9 -10.39 2.40 9.53
C PRO A 9 -10.21 0.87 9.54
N GLU A 10 -10.89 0.17 8.62
CA GLU A 10 -10.82 -1.28 8.49
C GLU A 10 -9.42 -1.75 8.07
N ALA A 11 -8.75 -1.00 7.19
CA ALA A 11 -7.37 -1.29 6.81
C ALA A 11 -6.39 -1.02 7.96
N LEU A 12 -6.64 -0.02 8.81
CA LEU A 12 -5.84 0.24 10.01
C LEU A 12 -5.98 -0.88 11.05
N GLU A 13 -7.20 -1.36 11.29
CA GLU A 13 -7.45 -2.49 12.18
C GLU A 13 -6.72 -3.74 11.68
N PHE A 14 -6.88 -4.06 10.39
CA PHE A 14 -6.23 -5.22 9.79
C PHE A 14 -4.70 -5.10 9.77
N LEU A 15 -4.16 -3.90 9.53
CA LEU A 15 -2.73 -3.62 9.65
C LEU A 15 -2.22 -3.85 11.07
N ASN A 16 -2.96 -3.43 12.09
CA ASN A 16 -2.59 -3.64 13.49
C ASN A 16 -2.59 -5.12 13.88
N GLU A 17 -3.53 -5.91 13.37
CA GLU A 17 -3.52 -7.38 13.54
C GLU A 17 -2.23 -7.99 12.97
N ILE A 18 -1.86 -7.61 11.75
CA ILE A 18 -0.63 -8.10 11.11
C ILE A 18 0.61 -7.66 11.87
N ILE A 19 0.66 -6.40 12.34
CA ILE A 19 1.79 -5.89 13.12
C ILE A 19 1.91 -6.60 14.47
N ALA A 20 0.80 -6.94 15.11
CA ALA A 20 0.82 -7.70 16.37
C ALA A 20 1.45 -9.09 16.18
N ASP A 21 1.18 -9.73 15.04
CA ASP A 21 1.69 -11.07 14.73
C ASP A 21 3.14 -11.08 14.20
N HIS A 22 3.53 -10.07 13.40
CA HIS A 22 4.77 -10.07 12.61
C HIS A 22 5.76 -8.96 13.00
N GLY A 23 5.37 -8.04 13.89
CA GLY A 23 6.15 -6.85 14.22
C GLY A 23 6.04 -5.75 13.16
N PRO A 24 7.00 -4.82 13.10
CA PRO A 24 6.97 -3.71 12.13
C PRO A 24 6.92 -4.22 10.69
N VAL A 25 6.01 -3.65 9.90
CA VAL A 25 5.84 -4.00 8.47
C VAL A 25 6.10 -2.79 7.57
N LEU A 26 6.10 -3.03 6.27
CA LEU A 26 6.05 -2.01 5.23
C LEU A 26 5.13 -2.43 4.10
N PHE A 27 4.69 -1.46 3.30
CA PHE A 27 4.00 -1.72 2.05
C PHE A 27 4.87 -1.42 0.84
N HIS A 28 4.73 -2.24 -0.20
CA HIS A 28 5.21 -1.94 -1.53
C HIS A 28 4.04 -1.90 -2.52
N GLN A 29 3.86 -0.76 -3.17
CA GLN A 29 2.85 -0.54 -4.18
C GLN A 29 3.30 -1.22 -5.48
N SER A 30 2.66 -2.36 -5.78
CA SER A 30 2.86 -3.07 -7.04
C SER A 30 2.12 -2.38 -8.20
N GLY A 31 2.58 -2.55 -9.43
CA GLY A 31 1.98 -1.93 -10.64
C GLY A 31 1.04 -2.84 -11.42
N GLY A 32 0.36 -3.75 -10.71
CA GLY A 32 -0.37 -4.87 -11.31
C GLY A 32 -1.55 -4.48 -12.22
N CYS A 33 -1.51 -5.01 -13.43
CA CYS A 33 -2.47 -4.86 -14.53
C CYS A 33 -3.78 -5.62 -14.25
N CYS A 34 -4.82 -4.94 -13.71
CA CYS A 34 -6.23 -5.04 -14.16
C CYS A 34 -7.29 -4.49 -13.20
N ASP A 35 -7.07 -4.31 -11.89
CA ASP A 35 -8.19 -3.98 -10.96
C ASP A 35 -7.87 -2.92 -9.88
N GLY A 36 -6.83 -2.12 -10.07
CA GLY A 36 -6.31 -1.30 -8.98
C GLY A 36 -5.34 -2.14 -8.16
N SER A 37 -4.09 -1.76 -8.29
CA SER A 37 -2.92 -2.48 -7.82
C SER A 37 -3.01 -2.91 -6.35
N SER A 38 -2.90 -4.22 -6.11
CA SER A 38 -2.85 -4.76 -4.74
C SER A 38 -1.50 -4.40 -4.11
N PRO A 39 -1.47 -3.62 -3.02
CA PRO A 39 -0.24 -3.32 -2.32
C PRO A 39 0.19 -4.57 -1.55
N MET A 40 1.49 -4.82 -1.53
CA MET A 40 2.06 -5.98 -0.86
C MET A 40 2.59 -5.57 0.51
N CYS A 41 2.18 -6.28 1.56
CA CYS A 41 2.60 -6.08 2.94
C CYS A 41 3.72 -7.06 3.30
N TYR A 42 4.86 -6.53 3.77
CA TYR A 42 6.06 -7.31 4.08
C TYR A 42 6.59 -6.98 5.48
N PRO A 43 7.27 -7.91 6.17
CA PRO A 43 8.03 -7.59 7.36
C PRO A 43 9.10 -6.54 7.05
N ARG A 44 9.21 -5.49 7.86
CA ARG A 44 10.10 -4.35 7.60
C ARG A 44 11.58 -4.75 7.59
N ASN A 45 11.94 -5.78 8.34
CA ASN A 45 13.32 -6.25 8.45
C ASN A 45 13.74 -7.18 7.31
N ASP A 46 12.78 -7.75 6.57
CA ASP A 46 13.05 -8.76 5.54
C ASP A 46 12.94 -8.21 4.12
N TYR A 47 12.34 -7.04 3.95
CA TYR A 47 12.19 -6.40 2.66
C TYR A 47 13.36 -5.44 2.36
N ILE A 48 14.09 -5.72 1.29
CA ILE A 48 15.16 -4.84 0.80
C ILE A 48 14.54 -3.80 -0.13
N VAL A 49 14.44 -2.56 0.36
CA VAL A 49 14.06 -1.40 -0.45
C VAL A 49 15.17 -1.11 -1.45
N GLY A 50 14.87 -1.17 -2.74
CA GLY A 50 15.83 -0.92 -3.80
C GLY A 50 16.12 0.57 -3.98
N GLU A 51 17.22 0.90 -4.65
CA GLU A 51 17.61 2.30 -4.93
C GLU A 51 16.56 3.09 -5.75
N ARG A 52 15.69 2.37 -6.46
CA ARG A 52 14.62 2.93 -7.28
C ARG A 52 13.26 2.91 -6.59
N ASP A 53 13.19 2.53 -5.32
CA ASP A 53 11.94 2.59 -4.57
C ASP A 53 11.82 3.96 -3.89
N VAL A 54 10.69 4.61 -4.15
CA VAL A 54 10.36 5.94 -3.64
C VAL A 54 9.44 5.78 -2.43
N LEU A 55 9.79 6.43 -1.31
CA LEU A 55 8.90 6.53 -0.16
C LEU A 55 7.74 7.48 -0.50
N LEU A 56 6.54 6.92 -0.63
CA LEU A 56 5.35 7.68 -1.00
C LEU A 56 4.69 8.37 0.20
N GLY A 57 4.78 7.74 1.38
CA GLY A 57 4.20 8.23 2.61
C GLY A 57 4.26 7.19 3.72
N ARG A 58 3.52 7.44 4.80
CA ARG A 58 3.41 6.53 5.95
C ARG A 58 1.96 6.43 6.42
N ILE A 59 1.57 5.23 6.85
CA ILE A 59 0.32 4.97 7.57
C ILE A 59 0.73 4.71 9.02
N GLY A 60 0.61 5.71 9.89
CA GLY A 60 1.25 5.68 11.20
C GLY A 60 2.78 5.54 11.04
N GLU A 61 3.35 4.49 11.62
CA GLU A 61 4.79 4.17 11.52
C GLU A 61 5.15 3.28 10.32
N THR A 62 4.15 2.80 9.59
CA THR A 62 4.32 1.84 8.48
C THR A 62 4.63 2.60 7.18
N PRO A 63 5.84 2.45 6.61
CA PRO A 63 6.20 3.13 5.37
C PRO A 63 5.56 2.45 4.15
N VAL A 64 5.20 3.26 3.15
CA VAL A 64 4.64 2.81 1.87
C VAL A 64 5.57 3.24 0.75
N TYR A 65 6.13 2.25 0.05
CA TYR A 65 7.05 2.43 -1.06
C TYR A 65 6.35 2.16 -2.40
N ILE A 66 6.88 2.75 -3.47
CA ILE A 66 6.46 2.51 -4.86
C ILE A 66 7.69 2.58 -5.75
N SER A 67 7.76 1.79 -6.83
CA SER A 67 8.90 1.90 -7.75
C SER A 67 8.90 3.24 -8.49
N GLU A 68 10.06 3.80 -8.78
CA GLU A 68 10.25 5.09 -9.47
C GLU A 68 9.45 5.18 -10.78
N SER A 69 9.47 4.11 -11.58
CA SER A 69 8.70 4.02 -12.83
C SER A 69 7.20 4.19 -12.65
N GLN A 70 6.66 3.67 -11.55
CA GLN A 70 5.25 3.80 -11.19
C GLN A 70 4.99 5.14 -10.51
N TYR A 71 5.92 5.62 -9.69
CA TYR A 71 5.84 6.92 -9.04
C TYR A 71 5.63 8.03 -10.07
N GLU A 72 6.39 8.03 -11.18
CA GLU A 72 6.22 9.04 -12.22
C GLU A 72 4.81 9.08 -12.83
N ALA A 73 4.14 7.93 -12.89
CA ALA A 73 2.77 7.83 -13.37
C ALA A 73 1.71 8.21 -12.29
N TRP A 74 2.02 8.06 -11.00
CA TRP A 74 1.06 8.19 -9.90
C TRP A 74 1.34 9.36 -8.94
N LYS A 75 2.40 10.15 -9.17
CA LYS A 75 2.81 11.27 -8.30
C LYS A 75 1.73 12.34 -8.07
N HIS A 76 0.71 12.40 -8.93
CA HIS A 76 -0.43 13.32 -8.84
C HIS A 76 -1.67 12.70 -8.18
N THR A 77 -1.52 11.54 -7.55
CA THR A 77 -2.62 10.78 -6.97
C THR A 77 -2.41 10.63 -5.47
N ASP A 78 -3.49 10.73 -4.71
CA ASP A 78 -3.51 10.31 -3.31
C ASP A 78 -3.99 8.87 -3.24
N LEU A 79 -3.23 8.04 -2.53
CA LEU A 79 -3.53 6.63 -2.32
C LEU A 79 -4.27 6.44 -1.01
N ILE A 80 -5.28 5.60 -1.06
CA ILE A 80 -6.04 5.15 0.09
C ILE A 80 -5.85 3.63 0.15
N LEU A 81 -5.22 3.16 1.23
CA LEU A 81 -5.14 1.75 1.54
C LEU A 81 -6.48 1.30 2.13
N ASP A 82 -7.11 0.32 1.50
CA ASP A 82 -8.35 -0.29 1.96
C ASP A 82 -8.17 -1.80 2.15
N VAL A 83 -9.16 -2.45 2.74
CA VAL A 83 -9.21 -3.91 2.91
C VAL A 83 -10.52 -4.44 2.36
N VAL A 84 -10.44 -5.54 1.60
CA VAL A 84 -11.62 -6.20 1.02
C VAL A 84 -11.55 -7.71 1.26
N PRO A 85 -12.69 -8.42 1.30
CA PRO A 85 -12.71 -9.88 1.31
C PRO A 85 -11.94 -10.43 0.11
N GLY A 86 -11.12 -11.45 0.34
CA GLY A 86 -10.37 -12.10 -0.73
C GLY A 86 -9.01 -12.61 -0.29
N ARG A 87 -8.35 -13.30 -1.21
CA ARG A 87 -7.02 -13.85 -0.97
C ARG A 87 -5.96 -12.81 -1.27
N GLY A 88 -5.06 -12.61 -0.30
CA GLY A 88 -3.87 -11.79 -0.46
C GLY A 88 -2.90 -12.29 -1.53
N GLY A 89 -1.97 -11.42 -1.92
CA GLY A 89 -0.88 -11.81 -2.81
C GLY A 89 -0.02 -12.90 -2.19
N MET A 90 0.48 -13.86 -2.98
CA MET A 90 1.18 -15.06 -2.47
C MET A 90 2.29 -14.77 -1.45
N PHE A 91 3.00 -13.65 -1.60
CA PHE A 91 4.11 -13.22 -0.75
C PHE A 91 3.73 -12.13 0.27
N SER A 92 2.46 -11.76 0.35
CA SER A 92 1.96 -10.69 1.22
C SER A 92 1.49 -11.27 2.55
N LEU A 93 1.70 -10.54 3.65
CA LEU A 93 1.30 -10.98 5.01
C LEU A 93 -0.23 -11.07 5.22
N ASP A 94 -1.03 -10.52 4.30
CA ASP A 94 -2.49 -10.69 4.27
C ASP A 94 -2.94 -12.01 3.62
N ASN A 95 -2.04 -12.77 2.99
CA ASN A 95 -2.37 -14.08 2.43
C ASN A 95 -2.76 -15.07 3.54
N GLY A 96 -3.85 -15.81 3.32
CA GLY A 96 -4.38 -16.78 4.29
C GLY A 96 -5.28 -16.18 5.38
N ARG A 97 -5.57 -14.87 5.34
CA ARG A 97 -6.45 -14.18 6.31
C ARG A 97 -7.86 -13.90 5.80
N GLU A 98 -8.20 -14.40 4.61
CA GLU A 98 -9.50 -14.20 3.91
C GLU A 98 -9.87 -12.73 3.63
N LYS A 99 -8.94 -11.82 3.92
CA LYS A 99 -8.96 -10.39 3.64
C LYS A 99 -7.67 -10.04 2.90
N ARG A 100 -7.73 -9.07 2.00
CA ARG A 100 -6.56 -8.54 1.28
C ARG A 100 -6.56 -7.03 1.27
N PHE A 101 -5.37 -6.45 1.22
CA PHE A 101 -5.24 -5.01 0.99
C PHE A 101 -5.57 -4.65 -0.45
N LEU A 102 -6.13 -3.47 -0.63
CA LEU A 102 -6.49 -2.88 -1.91
C LEU A 102 -6.09 -1.41 -1.93
N THR A 103 -5.31 -1.00 -2.92
CA THR A 103 -5.02 0.42 -3.13
C THR A 103 -6.15 1.02 -3.95
N ARG A 104 -6.80 2.03 -3.40
CA ARG A 104 -7.69 2.93 -4.12
C ARG A 104 -6.95 4.22 -4.43
N SER A 105 -7.24 4.80 -5.59
CA SER A 105 -6.73 6.10 -5.97
C SER A 105 -7.88 7.08 -6.15
N VAL A 106 -7.72 8.27 -5.59
CA VAL A 106 -8.51 9.43 -5.98
C VAL A 106 -7.64 10.28 -6.89
N ILE A 107 -8.04 10.34 -8.17
CA ILE A 107 -7.49 11.34 -9.08
C ILE A 107 -8.09 12.67 -8.64
N CYS A 108 -7.26 13.67 -8.29
CA CYS A 108 -7.74 15.04 -8.28
C CYS A 108 -8.29 15.33 -9.69
N ALA A 109 -9.62 15.29 -9.83
CA ALA A 109 -10.27 15.69 -11.05
C ALA A 109 -9.79 17.10 -11.39
N LEU A 110 -9.25 17.30 -12.60
CA LEU A 110 -9.00 18.63 -13.13
C LEU A 110 -10.26 19.48 -12.89
N PRO A 111 -10.15 20.73 -12.38
CA PRO A 111 -11.31 21.62 -12.35
C PRO A 111 -11.86 21.68 -13.77
N GLY A 112 -13.16 21.39 -13.89
CA GLY A 112 -13.85 21.18 -15.15
C GLY A 112 -13.65 22.33 -16.14
N LYS A 113 -13.71 21.98 -17.43
CA LYS A 113 -14.01 22.94 -18.49
C LYS A 113 -15.37 23.58 -18.26
#